data_AF-A0A662BKQ7-F1
#
_entry.id   AF-A0A662BKQ7-F1
#
_cell.length_a   1.000
_cell.length_b   1.000
_cell.length_c   1.000
_cell.angle_alpha   90.00
_cell.angle_beta   90.00
_cell.angle_gamma   90.00
#
_symmetry.space_group_name_H-M   'P 1'
#
loop_
_entity.id
_entity.type
_entity.pdbx_description
1 polymer ?
#
loop_
_entity_poly.entity_id
_entity_poly.type
_entity_poly.pdbx_seq_one_letter_code
_entity_poly.pdbx_strand_id
1 'polypeptide(L)'
;MENVTIAMVGYLIVFSALVLLYFVFNSLPKLINFQARIRLRKKGQTEIAEKKDLSIPGPVAAAIAMALHAHMSEIHDEEETVMTIKRVARVYSPWSSKIYGMRQPLR
;
A
#
# COMPACT_ATOMS: atom_id res chain seq x y z
N MET A 1 -33.55 -24.28 -27.45
CA MET A 1 -33.90 -22.86 -27.21
C MET A 1 -33.31 -22.36 -25.88
N GLU A 2 -33.36 -23.15 -24.82
CA GLU A 2 -32.88 -22.77 -23.47
C GLU A 2 -31.37 -22.44 -23.41
N ASN A 3 -30.52 -23.20 -24.11
CA ASN A 3 -29.07 -22.93 -24.11
C ASN A 3 -28.72 -21.60 -24.79
N VAL A 4 -29.51 -21.20 -25.80
CA VAL A 4 -29.30 -19.94 -26.54
C VAL A 4 -29.69 -18.75 -25.68
N THR A 5 -30.76 -18.85 -24.88
CA THR A 5 -31.18 -17.77 -23.99
C THR A 5 -30.19 -17.55 -22.86
N ILE A 6 -29.65 -18.61 -22.25
CA ILE A 6 -28.63 -18.51 -21.20
C ILE A 6 -27.36 -17.83 -21.74
N ALA A 7 -26.88 -18.26 -22.92
CA ALA A 7 -25.71 -17.64 -23.54
C ALA A 7 -25.94 -16.16 -23.87
N MET A 8 -27.09 -15.82 -24.45
CA MET A 8 -27.45 -14.45 -24.80
C MET A 8 -27.51 -13.52 -23.57
N VAL A 9 -28.12 -13.99 -22.47
CA VAL A 9 -28.16 -13.25 -21.21
C VAL A 9 -26.75 -13.08 -20.62
N GLY A 10 -25.92 -14.13 -20.67
CA GLY A 10 -24.53 -14.07 -20.21
C GLY A 10 -23.71 -13.00 -20.95
N TYR A 11 -23.78 -12.97 -22.29
CA TYR A 11 -23.08 -11.95 -23.08
C TYR A 11 -23.56 -10.53 -22.77
N LEU A 12 -24.87 -10.32 -22.57
CA LEU A 12 -25.42 -9.01 -22.22
C LEU A 12 -24.93 -8.52 -20.85
N ILE A 13 -24.86 -9.41 -19.86
CA ILE A 13 -24.36 -9.08 -18.53
C ILE A 13 -22.87 -8.70 -18.60
N VAL A 14 -22.06 -9.50 -19.29
CA VAL A 14 -20.62 -9.20 -19.44
C VAL A 14 -20.41 -7.88 -20.18
N PHE A 15 -21.15 -7.65 -21.27
CA PHE A 15 -21.07 -6.41 -22.03
C PHE A 15 -21.47 -5.19 -21.19
N SER A 16 -22.58 -5.28 -20.45
CA SER A 16 -23.02 -4.20 -19.56
C SER A 16 -22.03 -3.93 -18.42
N ALA A 17 -21.44 -4.97 -17.84
CA ALA A 17 -20.39 -4.84 -16.83
C ALA A 17 -19.15 -4.11 -17.38
N LEU A 18 -18.71 -4.43 -18.60
CA LEU A 18 -17.59 -3.75 -19.25
C LEU A 18 -17.87 -2.28 -19.53
N VAL A 19 -19.08 -1.95 -20.01
CA VAL A 19 -19.49 -0.56 -20.24
C VAL A 19 -19.52 0.22 -18.93
N LEU A 20 -20.10 -0.34 -17.87
CA LEU A 20 -20.11 0.29 -16.55
C LEU A 20 -18.70 0.53 -16.03
N LEU A 21 -17.81 -0.46 -16.17
CA LEU A 21 -16.42 -0.35 -15.74
C LEU A 21 -15.66 0.74 -16.51
N TYR A 22 -15.91 0.87 -17.82
CA TYR A 22 -15.37 1.96 -18.63
C TYR A 22 -15.81 3.34 -18.11
N PHE A 23 -17.08 3.52 -17.76
CA PHE A 23 -17.57 4.77 -17.19
C PHE A 23 -16.93 5.11 -15.85
N VAL A 24 -16.73 4.11 -15.00
CA VAL A 24 -16.04 4.27 -13.71
C VAL A 24 -14.61 4.74 -13.92
N PHE A 25 -13.83 4.05 -14.75
CA PHE A 25 -12.43 4.42 -15.03
C PHE A 25 -12.30 5.78 -15.73
N ASN A 26 -13.24 6.16 -16.60
CA ASN A 26 -13.22 7.48 -17.23
C ASN A 26 -13.59 8.62 -16.27
N SER A 27 -14.37 8.33 -15.22
CA SER A 27 -14.82 9.34 -14.25
C SER A 27 -13.83 9.54 -13.10
N LEU A 28 -13.11 8.49 -12.71
CA LEU A 28 -12.03 8.51 -11.70
C LEU A 28 -11.00 9.64 -11.89
N PRO A 29 -10.33 9.81 -13.05
CA PRO A 29 -9.32 10.85 -13.22
C PRO A 29 -9.92 12.26 -13.14
N LYS A 30 -11.16 12.45 -13.60
CA LYS A 30 -11.87 13.73 -13.50
C LYS A 30 -12.13 14.08 -12.04
N LEU A 31 -12.57 13.12 -11.23
CA LEU A 31 -12.83 13.33 -9.81
C LEU A 31 -11.54 13.64 -9.03
N ILE A 32 -10.45 12.91 -9.31
CA ILE A 32 -9.14 13.13 -8.69
C ILE A 32 -8.60 14.51 -9.05
N ASN A 33 -8.61 14.88 -10.34
CA ASN A 33 -8.16 16.19 -10.80
C ASN A 33 -9.02 17.33 -10.23
N PHE A 34 -10.32 17.13 -10.08
CA PHE A 34 -11.20 18.12 -9.46
C PHE A 34 -10.86 18.34 -7.98
N GLN A 35 -10.65 17.27 -7.21
CA GLN A 35 -10.21 17.39 -5.82
C GLN A 35 -8.84 18.04 -5.69
N ALA A 36 -7.89 17.69 -6.58
CA ALA A 36 -6.58 18.33 -6.63
C ALA A 36 -6.70 19.84 -6.90
N ARG A 37 -7.52 20.26 -7.87
CA ARG A 37 -7.79 21.68 -8.16
C ARG A 37 -8.36 22.43 -6.98
N ILE A 38 -9.32 21.84 -6.25
CA ILE A 38 -9.88 22.46 -5.04
C ILE A 38 -8.79 22.67 -3.99
N ARG A 39 -7.92 21.66 -3.76
CA ARG A 39 -6.81 21.76 -2.81
C ARG A 39 -5.79 22.82 -3.24
N LEU A 40 -5.48 22.92 -4.53
CA LEU A 40 -4.55 23.93 -5.07
C LEU A 40 -5.12 25.35 -4.93
N ARG A 41 -6.41 25.56 -5.22
CA ARG A 41 -7.08 26.86 -5.01
C ARG A 41 -7.07 27.27 -3.54
N LYS A 42 -7.30 26.33 -2.61
CA LYS A 42 -7.21 26.59 -1.16
C LYS A 42 -5.81 27.00 -0.70
N LYS A 43 -4.76 26.55 -1.39
CA LYS A 43 -3.35 26.94 -1.12
C LYS A 43 -2.94 28.25 -1.81
N GLY A 44 -3.85 28.95 -2.50
CA GLY A 44 -3.57 30.22 -3.18
C GLY A 44 -2.79 30.10 -4.49
N GLN A 45 -2.55 28.87 -4.99
CA GLN A 45 -1.84 28.63 -6.26
C GLN A 45 -2.83 28.53 -7.42
N THR A 46 -3.49 29.65 -7.73
CA THR A 46 -4.53 29.74 -8.77
C THR A 46 -3.98 29.51 -10.17
N GLU A 47 -2.78 30.00 -10.48
CA GLU A 47 -2.15 29.82 -11.80
C GLU A 47 -1.90 28.36 -12.16
N ILE A 48 -1.59 27.52 -11.17
CA ILE A 48 -1.35 26.09 -11.38
C ILE A 48 -2.69 25.34 -11.42
N ALA A 49 -3.67 25.76 -10.61
CA ALA A 49 -5.01 25.17 -10.60
C ALA A 49 -5.78 25.39 -11.92
N GLU A 50 -5.52 26.49 -12.61
CA GLU A 50 -6.13 26.82 -13.91
C GLU A 50 -5.46 26.14 -15.10
N LYS A 51 -4.29 25.50 -14.91
CA LYS A 51 -3.68 24.71 -15.97
C LYS A 51 -4.63 23.59 -16.40
N LYS A 52 -4.86 23.54 -17.72
CA LYS A 52 -5.77 22.59 -18.37
C LYS A 52 -5.39 21.14 -18.05
N ASP A 53 -4.09 20.89 -17.87
CA ASP A 53 -3.55 19.60 -17.53
C ASP A 53 -2.71 19.67 -16.25
N LEU A 54 -3.13 18.91 -15.24
CA LEU A 54 -2.38 18.69 -14.00
C LEU A 54 -1.67 17.33 -14.01
N SER A 55 -1.79 16.59 -15.11
CA SER A 55 -1.19 15.27 -15.25
C SER A 55 0.33 15.39 -15.31
N ILE A 56 1.01 14.68 -14.41
CA ILE A 56 2.47 14.53 -14.45
C ILE A 56 2.78 13.34 -15.38
N PRO A 57 3.65 13.50 -16.39
CA PRO A 57 4.04 12.39 -17.25
C PRO A 57 4.60 11.21 -16.45
N GLY A 58 4.23 9.98 -16.83
CA GLY A 58 4.64 8.76 -16.14
C GLY A 58 6.16 8.64 -15.88
N PRO A 59 7.03 8.93 -16.87
CA PRO A 59 8.48 8.89 -16.66
C PRO A 59 8.97 9.87 -15.59
N VAL A 60 8.35 11.07 -15.53
CA VAL A 60 8.71 12.10 -14.54
C VAL A 60 8.27 11.66 -13.15
N ALA A 61 7.05 11.11 -13.02
CA ALA A 61 6.57 10.56 -11.75
C ALA A 61 7.44 9.37 -11.27
N ALA A 62 7.88 8.51 -12.19
CA ALA A 62 8.77 7.38 -11.89
C ALA A 62 10.16 7.86 -11.44
N ALA A 63 10.73 8.87 -12.10
CA ALA A 63 12.01 9.45 -11.71
C ALA A 63 11.93 10.10 -10.32
N ILE A 64 10.85 10.83 -10.02
CA ILE A 64 10.60 11.41 -8.69
C ILE A 64 10.47 10.30 -7.64
N ALA A 65 9.70 9.25 -7.92
CA ALA A 65 9.54 8.11 -7.02
C ALA A 65 10.87 7.38 -6.76
N MET A 66 11.69 7.19 -7.79
CA MET A 66 13.03 6.59 -7.67
C MET A 66 13.97 7.47 -6.82
N ALA A 67 13.96 8.79 -7.03
CA ALA A 67 14.75 9.71 -6.22
C ALA A 67 14.32 9.69 -4.75
N LEU A 68 13.00 9.70 -4.48
CA LEU A 68 12.47 9.58 -3.12
C LEU A 68 12.83 8.23 -2.48
N HIS A 69 12.73 7.14 -3.24
CA HIS A 69 13.09 5.80 -2.77
C HIS A 69 14.57 5.74 -2.41
N ALA A 70 15.46 6.20 -3.29
CA ALA A 70 16.90 6.23 -3.03
C ALA A 70 17.23 7.08 -1.79
N HIS A 71 16.62 8.26 -1.65
CA HIS A 71 16.81 9.11 -0.49
C HIS A 71 16.32 8.48 0.81
N MET A 72 15.15 7.82 0.78
CA MET A 72 14.63 7.10 1.94
C MET A 72 15.47 5.87 2.29
N SER A 73 15.98 5.14 1.29
CA SER A 73 16.90 4.02 1.50
C SER A 73 18.21 4.45 2.14
N GLU A 74 18.73 5.64 1.82
CA GLU A 74 19.95 6.18 2.42
C GLU A 74 19.77 6.59 3.91
N ILE A 75 18.53 6.90 4.33
CA ILE A 75 18.23 7.32 5.71
C ILE A 75 18.09 6.12 6.67
N HIS A 76 17.78 4.93 6.15
CA HIS A 76 17.72 3.72 6.98
C HIS A 76 19.09 3.04 6.97
N ASP A 77 19.69 2.80 8.14
CA ASP A 77 20.88 1.96 8.25
C ASP A 77 20.55 0.55 7.72
N GLU A 78 21.45 -0.04 6.92
CA GLU A 78 21.30 -1.44 6.52
C GLU A 78 21.39 -2.33 7.78
N GLU A 79 20.25 -2.81 8.26
CA GLU A 79 20.21 -3.71 9.41
C GLU A 79 20.90 -5.03 9.08
N GLU A 80 22.00 -5.33 9.77
CA GLU A 80 22.68 -6.62 9.67
C GLU A 80 21.73 -7.73 10.16
N THR A 81 21.14 -8.48 9.23
CA THR A 81 20.12 -9.51 9.54
C THR A 81 20.71 -10.77 10.21
N VAL A 82 22.00 -10.75 10.55
CA VAL A 82 22.66 -11.83 11.31
C VAL A 82 22.50 -11.54 12.80
N MET A 83 21.40 -12.01 13.38
CA MET A 83 21.25 -12.03 14.85
C MET A 83 22.28 -12.98 15.45
N THR A 84 23.46 -12.47 15.82
CA THR A 84 24.48 -13.24 16.54
C THR A 84 24.04 -13.41 18.00
N ILE A 85 23.10 -14.31 18.24
CA ILE A 85 22.71 -14.70 19.60
C ILE A 85 23.90 -15.45 20.20
N LYS A 86 24.68 -14.78 21.05
CA LYS A 86 25.66 -15.46 21.92
C LYS A 86 24.88 -16.39 22.85
N ARG A 87 24.81 -17.67 22.47
CA ARG A 87 24.21 -18.73 23.30
C ARG A 87 25.08 -18.89 24.54
N VAL A 88 24.70 -18.24 25.64
CA VAL A 88 25.27 -18.56 26.95
C VAL A 88 24.90 -20.02 27.21
N ALA A 89 25.87 -20.88 27.53
CA ALA A 89 25.68 -22.31 27.78
C ALA A 89 24.94 -22.56 29.11
N ARG A 90 23.76 -21.95 29.29
CA ARG A 90 22.85 -22.20 30.40
C ARG A 90 21.79 -23.16 29.90
N VAL A 91 21.76 -24.36 30.48
CA VAL A 91 20.77 -25.43 30.18
C VAL A 91 19.36 -25.06 30.67
N TYR A 92 19.19 -23.91 31.32
CA TYR A 92 17.92 -23.43 31.85
C TYR A 92 17.45 -22.17 31.13
N SER A 93 16.13 -22.03 30.98
CA SER A 93 15.54 -20.76 30.51
C SER A 93 15.50 -19.75 31.67
N PRO A 94 15.76 -18.45 31.43
CA PRO A 94 15.68 -17.42 32.46
C PRO A 94 14.28 -17.25 33.04
N TRP A 95 13.25 -17.61 32.27
CA TRP A 95 11.84 -17.43 32.63
C TRP A 95 11.27 -18.56 33.50
N SER A 96 11.89 -19.74 33.51
CA SER A 96 11.42 -20.89 34.28
C SER A 96 12.58 -21.72 34.79
N SER A 97 13.37 -21.17 35.71
CA SER A 97 14.39 -21.97 36.40
C SER A 97 13.80 -22.51 37.71
N LYS A 98 13.49 -23.82 37.70
CA LYS A 98 12.89 -24.58 38.82
C LYS A 98 13.71 -24.50 40.13
N ILE A 99 14.96 -24.03 40.05
CA ILE A 99 15.88 -23.79 41.17
C ILE A 99 15.39 -22.71 42.15
N TYR A 100 14.58 -21.74 41.73
CA TYR A 100 14.04 -20.73 42.65
C TYR A 100 12.76 -21.18 43.38
N GLY A 101 12.11 -22.27 42.95
CA GLY A 101 10.83 -22.74 43.52
C GLY A 101 10.95 -23.75 44.67
N MET A 102 12.13 -24.29 44.96
CA MET A 102 12.33 -25.35 45.97
C MET A 102 12.84 -24.81 47.32
N ARG A 103 12.29 -23.69 47.80
CA ARG A 103 12.52 -23.22 49.16
C ARG A 103 11.22 -23.28 49.97
N GLN A 104 10.83 -24.46 50.41
CA GLN A 104 9.95 -24.63 51.58
C GLN A 104 9.99 -26.08 52.10
N PRO A 105 10.71 -26.37 53.18
CA PRO A 105 10.37 -27.53 54.01
C PRO A 105 9.11 -27.19 54.82
N LEU A 106 7.98 -27.83 54.49
CA LEU A 106 6.84 -27.87 55.40
C LEU A 106 7.15 -28.93 56.47
N ARG A 107 7.61 -28.41 57.60
CA ARG A 107 7.55 -28.93 58.99
C ARG A 107 7.52 -30.43 59.23
#